data_AF-A0A2Y9PC00-F1
#
_entry.id   AF-A0A2Y9PC00-F1
#
_cell.length_a   1.000
_cell.length_b   1.000
_cell.length_c   1.000
_cell.angle_alpha   90.00
_cell.angle_beta   90.00
_cell.angle_gamma   90.00
#
_symmetry.space_group_name_H-M   'P 1'
#
loop_
_entity.id
_entity.type
_entity.pdbx_description
1 polymer ?
#
loop_
_entity_poly.entity_id
_entity_poly.type
_entity_poly.pdbx_seq_one_letter_code
_entity_poly.pdbx_strand_id
1 'polypeptide(L)'
;MVDYICQYLSSVQERRVTPDVRPGYLRAQLPESAPEEPDSWDSIFGDIERIIMPGVVHWQSPHMHAYYPALTSWPSLLGDMLADAINCLGFTWASSPVCTELEMNVMDWLAKMLGLPEHFLHHHPGSQGGGVLQSTVSESTLIALLAARKNKILEIKASEPGADESSLNARLVAYASDQAHSSVEKAGLISLVKMKFLPVDDNFSLRGEVLQKAIEEDRAQGLVPVFVCATLGTTGVCAFDRLSELGPICANEGLWLHIDAAYAGTAFLCPEFRGFLKGVEYADSFTFNPSKWMMVHFDCTGFWVKDKYKLQQTFSVNPVYLRHADSGAATDFMGTEMAKYLESLVRNEPFFEIPAKRHLGLVVFRLKGPNCLTESVLKEIAKAGRLFLTPATIQDKLIIRFTVTSQFTTRDDILRDWNLIHDAATLILSQHCTSQPSPQGGNLIPQTRGPRALAKELSFPSVSGAGDDPDQARKIIKQPPHVGASSVRGEGSRHLETLLDPLDDCFSEEASDLTKHKLSSFLFNYLSVQNKKAVRSLSCNSVPVGDQKPLPTDGSVKNGGSCRVRIFSRFPEEMMMLKKSAFRKLIKFYSVPNFPECSSQCGLQLPCCPLQATV
;
A
#
# COMPACT_ATOMS: atom_id res chain seq x y z
N MET A 1 17.81 15.84 16.01
CA MET A 1 16.43 15.87 15.46
C MET A 1 15.37 15.81 16.55
N VAL A 2 15.27 14.72 17.34
CA VAL A 2 14.25 14.58 18.40
C VAL A 2 14.15 15.80 19.33
N ASP A 3 15.27 16.27 19.88
CA ASP A 3 15.29 17.42 20.81
C ASP A 3 14.81 18.72 20.15
N TYR A 4 15.07 18.88 18.86
CA TYR A 4 14.60 20.01 18.06
C TYR A 4 13.11 19.96 17.81
N ILE A 5 12.54 18.79 17.49
CA ILE A 5 11.09 18.60 17.37
C ILE A 5 10.40 18.86 18.73
N CYS A 6 11.00 18.39 19.82
CA CYS A 6 10.54 18.65 21.18
C CYS A 6 10.50 20.16 21.49
N GLN A 7 11.59 20.88 21.24
CA GLN A 7 11.64 22.33 21.43
C GLN A 7 10.66 23.07 20.50
N TYR A 8 10.62 22.72 19.21
CA TYR A 8 9.76 23.34 18.21
C TYR A 8 8.27 23.23 18.59
N LEU A 9 7.78 22.02 18.91
CA LEU A 9 6.38 21.83 19.30
C LEU A 9 6.07 22.43 20.68
N SER A 10 7.06 22.52 21.58
CA SER A 10 6.87 23.14 22.90
C SER A 10 6.82 24.68 22.85
N SER A 11 7.45 25.32 21.85
CA SER A 11 7.48 26.78 21.70
C SER A 11 6.81 27.31 20.41
N VAL A 12 6.05 26.48 19.70
CA VAL A 12 5.39 26.83 18.41
C VAL A 12 4.46 28.06 18.48
N GLN A 13 3.91 28.36 19.66
CA GLN A 13 3.10 29.55 19.93
C GLN A 13 3.86 30.88 19.79
N GLU A 14 5.19 30.86 19.95
CA GLU A 14 6.06 32.04 19.83
C GLU A 14 6.32 32.43 18.36
N ARG A 15 5.96 31.55 17.41
CA ARG A 15 6.18 31.76 15.98
C ARG A 15 4.95 32.38 15.31
N ARG A 16 5.19 33.30 14.38
CA ARG A 16 4.16 33.88 13.50
C ARG A 16 3.57 32.76 12.61
N VAL A 17 2.29 32.44 12.79
CA VAL A 17 1.63 31.27 12.17
C VAL A 17 1.73 31.24 10.64
N THR A 18 1.61 32.40 9.99
CA THR A 18 1.68 32.54 8.52
C THR A 18 2.96 33.29 8.11
N PRO A 19 3.75 32.77 7.17
CA PRO A 19 5.06 33.33 6.82
C PRO A 19 4.94 34.69 6.11
N ASP A 20 6.04 35.47 6.09
CA ASP A 20 6.12 36.76 5.36
C ASP A 20 6.90 36.61 4.04
N VAL A 21 6.36 35.78 3.15
CA VAL A 21 7.03 35.38 1.91
C VAL A 21 6.13 35.56 0.69
N ARG A 22 6.76 35.70 -0.48
CA ARG A 22 6.08 35.72 -1.78
C ARG A 22 6.35 34.42 -2.55
N PRO A 23 5.45 34.00 -3.47
CA PRO A 23 5.70 32.85 -4.33
C PRO A 23 7.07 32.92 -5.01
N GLY A 24 7.86 31.84 -4.88
CA GLY A 24 9.22 31.74 -5.42
C GLY A 24 10.35 32.17 -4.49
N TYR A 25 10.10 32.70 -3.28
CA TYR A 25 11.15 33.21 -2.36
C TYR A 25 12.31 32.22 -2.13
N LEU A 26 12.01 30.93 -1.96
CA LEU A 26 12.97 29.90 -1.58
C LEU A 26 14.00 29.60 -2.69
N ARG A 27 13.65 29.79 -3.96
CA ARG A 27 14.55 29.50 -5.10
C ARG A 27 15.85 30.29 -4.98
N ALA A 28 15.77 31.57 -4.62
CA ALA A 28 16.95 32.43 -4.48
C ALA A 28 17.77 32.17 -3.19
N GLN A 29 17.36 31.21 -2.36
CA GLN A 29 18.05 30.81 -1.12
C GLN A 29 18.66 29.40 -1.19
N LEU A 30 18.34 28.66 -2.25
CA LEU A 30 18.87 27.33 -2.56
C LEU A 30 19.88 27.41 -3.72
N PRO A 31 20.79 26.43 -3.85
CA PRO A 31 21.51 26.18 -5.09
C PRO A 31 20.55 25.88 -6.27
N GLU A 32 20.88 26.36 -7.48
CA GLU A 32 20.11 26.04 -8.71
C GLU A 32 20.30 24.59 -9.19
N SER A 33 21.29 23.86 -8.65
CA SER A 33 21.60 22.45 -8.90
C SER A 33 21.81 21.71 -7.59
N ALA A 34 21.50 20.41 -7.54
CA ALA A 34 21.89 19.55 -6.43
C ALA A 34 23.44 19.48 -6.28
N PRO A 35 23.97 19.31 -5.06
CA PRO A 35 25.41 19.21 -4.85
C PRO A 35 25.98 17.89 -5.42
N GLU A 36 27.22 17.95 -5.92
CA GLU A 36 27.93 16.76 -6.44
C GLU A 36 28.52 15.90 -5.32
N GLU A 37 28.88 16.51 -4.19
CA GLU A 37 29.43 15.88 -2.99
C GLU A 37 28.45 16.02 -1.81
N PRO A 38 28.48 15.14 -0.79
CA PRO A 38 27.55 15.23 0.34
C PRO A 38 27.74 16.49 1.19
N ASP A 39 26.68 17.29 1.32
CA ASP A 39 26.63 18.41 2.26
C ASP A 39 26.81 17.95 3.72
N SER A 40 27.42 18.81 4.55
CA SER A 40 27.57 18.51 5.97
C SER A 40 26.22 18.54 6.69
N TRP A 41 26.00 17.58 7.61
CA TRP A 41 24.75 17.50 8.35
C TRP A 41 24.45 18.78 9.17
N ASP A 42 25.49 19.45 9.68
CA ASP A 42 25.32 20.72 10.40
C ASP A 42 24.79 21.85 9.49
N SER A 43 25.14 21.84 8.20
CA SER A 43 24.59 22.76 7.19
C SER A 43 23.13 22.42 6.89
N ILE A 44 22.84 21.16 6.59
CA ILE A 44 21.47 20.65 6.32
C ILE A 44 20.54 20.94 7.51
N PHE A 45 21.03 20.77 8.74
CA PHE A 45 20.28 20.99 9.96
C PHE A 45 20.10 22.48 10.31
N GLY A 46 21.11 23.31 10.04
CA GLY A 46 21.01 24.77 10.17
C GLY A 46 20.00 25.37 9.18
N ASP A 47 19.88 24.79 7.99
CA ASP A 47 18.97 25.23 6.94
C ASP A 47 17.48 25.11 7.30
N ILE A 48 17.14 24.23 8.26
CA ILE A 48 15.77 24.09 8.78
C ILE A 48 15.27 25.44 9.34
N GLU A 49 16.07 26.14 10.16
CA GLU A 49 15.71 27.48 10.65
C GLU A 49 16.10 28.61 9.70
N ARG A 50 17.18 28.44 8.92
CA ARG A 50 17.70 29.50 8.02
C ARG A 50 16.76 29.78 6.84
N ILE A 51 16.20 28.73 6.21
CA ILE A 51 15.47 28.86 4.93
C ILE A 51 14.13 28.12 4.89
N ILE A 52 13.95 27.03 5.66
CA ILE A 52 12.67 26.27 5.63
C ILE A 52 11.61 26.93 6.51
N MET A 53 11.85 27.04 7.83
CA MET A 53 10.89 27.60 8.79
C MET A 53 10.39 29.02 8.47
N PRO A 54 11.18 29.96 7.88
CA PRO A 54 10.68 31.27 7.45
C PRO A 54 9.54 31.23 6.42
N GLY A 55 9.33 30.10 5.73
CA GLY A 55 8.21 29.88 4.81
C GLY A 55 7.21 28.81 5.24
N VAL A 56 7.31 28.27 6.46
CA VAL A 56 6.37 27.28 7.01
C VAL A 56 5.11 27.99 7.52
N VAL A 57 3.94 27.41 7.23
CA VAL A 57 2.71 27.69 7.99
C VAL A 57 2.72 26.78 9.21
N HIS A 58 2.72 27.33 10.42
CA HIS A 58 2.84 26.55 11.65
C HIS A 58 1.51 25.92 12.08
N TRP A 59 1.09 24.87 11.36
CA TRP A 59 -0.17 24.14 11.57
C TRP A 59 -0.41 23.63 13.00
N GLN A 60 0.64 23.39 13.78
CA GLN A 60 0.55 22.92 15.18
C GLN A 60 0.49 24.08 16.20
N SER A 61 0.48 25.34 15.74
CA SER A 61 0.37 26.49 16.63
C SER A 61 -1.04 26.57 17.26
N PRO A 62 -1.16 26.87 18.57
CA PRO A 62 -2.46 27.19 19.20
C PRO A 62 -3.22 28.36 18.55
N HIS A 63 -2.56 29.14 17.69
CA HIS A 63 -3.13 30.26 16.95
C HIS A 63 -3.48 29.90 15.48
N MET A 64 -3.39 28.63 15.09
CA MET A 64 -3.86 28.14 13.79
C MET A 64 -5.37 27.89 13.82
N HIS A 65 -6.12 28.71 13.09
CA HIS A 65 -7.60 28.67 13.04
C HIS A 65 -8.15 28.68 11.60
N ALA A 66 -7.35 28.27 10.62
CA ALA A 66 -7.76 28.13 9.22
C ALA A 66 -8.01 26.65 8.87
N TYR A 67 -8.92 26.41 7.92
CA TYR A 67 -9.35 25.08 7.48
C TYR A 67 -9.90 24.24 8.66
N TYR A 68 -9.80 22.92 8.57
CA TYR A 68 -9.92 22.02 9.72
C TYR A 68 -8.53 21.68 10.28
N PRO A 69 -8.42 21.28 11.56
CA PRO A 69 -7.15 20.87 12.16
C PRO A 69 -6.47 19.73 11.41
N ALA A 70 -5.15 19.64 11.54
CA ALA A 70 -4.32 18.52 11.10
C ALA A 70 -3.26 18.23 12.18
N LEU A 71 -3.67 17.56 13.27
CA LEU A 71 -2.92 17.51 14.53
C LEU A 71 -1.89 16.38 14.58
N THR A 72 -0.66 16.67 15.00
CA THR A 72 0.34 15.64 15.34
C THR A 72 0.34 15.30 16.84
N SER A 73 1.04 14.24 17.23
CA SER A 73 1.31 13.89 18.63
C SER A 73 2.61 13.10 18.78
N TRP A 74 3.21 13.15 19.97
CA TRP A 74 4.43 12.40 20.28
C TRP A 74 4.33 10.90 19.97
N PRO A 75 3.23 10.18 20.30
CA PRO A 75 3.08 8.78 19.92
C PRO A 75 2.96 8.56 18.42
N SER A 76 2.32 9.47 17.67
CA SER A 76 2.22 9.35 16.20
C SER A 76 3.60 9.47 15.55
N LEU A 77 4.41 10.44 15.96
CA LEU A 77 5.79 10.60 15.48
C LEU A 77 6.66 9.37 15.80
N LEU A 78 6.52 8.79 16.99
CA LEU A 78 7.26 7.58 17.39
C LEU A 78 6.82 6.31 16.65
N GLY A 79 5.54 6.22 16.29
CA GLY A 79 5.04 5.14 15.44
C GLY A 79 5.60 5.24 14.02
N ASP A 80 5.61 6.45 13.46
CA ASP A 80 6.09 6.70 12.10
C ASP A 80 7.60 6.50 11.96
N MET A 81 8.38 6.99 12.94
CA MET A 81 9.83 6.71 13.03
C MET A 81 10.16 5.21 13.06
N LEU A 82 9.23 4.34 13.49
CA LEU A 82 9.38 2.89 13.43
C LEU A 82 8.93 2.33 12.06
N ALA A 83 7.84 2.86 11.49
CA ALA A 83 7.38 2.49 10.15
C ALA A 83 8.44 2.82 9.07
N ASP A 84 9.00 4.03 9.10
CA ASP A 84 10.09 4.50 8.22
C ASP A 84 11.38 3.68 8.38
N ALA A 85 11.67 3.20 9.59
CA ALA A 85 12.87 2.40 9.86
C ALA A 85 12.72 0.94 9.40
N ILE A 86 11.51 0.39 9.42
CA ILE A 86 11.20 -0.94 8.87
C ILE A 86 11.04 -0.86 7.34
N ASN A 87 10.40 0.21 6.85
CA ASN A 87 10.16 0.55 5.45
C ASN A 87 9.66 -0.65 4.63
N CYS A 88 8.68 -1.38 5.17
CA CYS A 88 8.07 -2.52 4.50
C CYS A 88 6.85 -2.07 3.70
N LEU A 89 6.78 -2.47 2.43
CA LEU A 89 5.62 -2.25 1.60
C LEU A 89 4.60 -3.36 1.87
N GLY A 90 3.52 -3.05 2.59
CA GLY A 90 2.40 -3.96 2.88
C GLY A 90 1.47 -4.21 1.69
N PHE A 91 2.05 -4.36 0.49
CA PHE A 91 1.28 -4.42 -0.74
C PHE A 91 0.51 -5.73 -0.87
N THR A 92 1.14 -6.90 -0.77
CA THR A 92 0.42 -8.16 -0.52
C THR A 92 0.54 -8.53 0.94
N TRP A 93 -0.41 -9.31 1.46
CA TRP A 93 -0.22 -9.94 2.77
C TRP A 93 1.10 -10.71 2.82
N ALA A 94 1.49 -11.37 1.72
CA ALA A 94 2.77 -12.07 1.61
C ALA A 94 4.02 -11.15 1.52
N SER A 95 3.87 -9.85 1.22
CA SER A 95 4.99 -8.90 1.18
C SER A 95 5.30 -8.26 2.54
N SER A 96 4.29 -8.08 3.40
CA SER A 96 4.48 -7.79 4.82
C SER A 96 3.24 -8.17 5.64
N PRO A 97 3.13 -9.40 6.18
CA PRO A 97 1.93 -9.86 6.88
C PRO A 97 1.56 -8.96 8.05
N VAL A 98 2.55 -8.49 8.81
CA VAL A 98 2.34 -7.61 9.97
C VAL A 98 1.70 -6.28 9.59
N CYS A 99 1.92 -5.77 8.37
CA CYS A 99 1.30 -4.53 7.90
C CYS A 99 -0.21 -4.74 7.72
N THR A 100 -0.60 -5.75 6.95
CA THR A 100 -2.01 -6.08 6.68
C THR A 100 -2.76 -6.51 7.94
N GLU A 101 -2.18 -7.41 8.75
CA GLU A 101 -2.80 -7.94 9.97
C GLU A 101 -3.01 -6.84 11.04
N LEU A 102 -2.03 -5.95 11.23
CA LEU A 102 -2.15 -4.86 12.20
C LEU A 102 -3.19 -3.85 11.75
N GLU A 103 -3.21 -3.48 10.48
CA GLU A 103 -4.22 -2.57 9.93
C GLU A 103 -5.63 -3.14 10.09
N MET A 104 -5.85 -4.41 9.69
CA MET A 104 -7.16 -5.07 9.84
C MET A 104 -7.65 -5.08 11.29
N ASN A 105 -6.75 -5.30 12.26
CA ASN A 105 -7.11 -5.30 13.68
C ASN A 105 -7.38 -3.89 14.22
N VAL A 106 -6.56 -2.90 13.87
CA VAL A 106 -6.73 -1.50 14.32
C VAL A 106 -7.94 -0.84 13.68
N MET A 107 -8.24 -1.12 12.41
CA MET A 107 -9.45 -0.62 11.73
C MET A 107 -10.73 -1.23 12.31
N ASP A 108 -10.66 -2.46 12.83
CA ASP A 108 -11.73 -3.08 13.62
C ASP A 108 -11.91 -2.44 15.00
N TRP A 109 -10.82 -2.01 15.65
CA TRP A 109 -10.89 -1.26 16.91
C TRP A 109 -11.50 0.13 16.67
N LEU A 110 -11.06 0.81 15.62
CA LEU A 110 -11.49 2.17 15.30
C LEU A 110 -12.97 2.22 14.90
N ALA A 111 -13.47 1.26 14.11
CA ALA A 111 -14.91 1.12 13.84
C ALA A 111 -15.74 0.97 15.14
N LYS A 112 -15.27 0.14 16.09
CA LYS A 112 -15.93 -0.05 17.40
C LYS A 112 -15.86 1.22 18.26
N MET A 113 -14.74 1.95 18.22
CA MET A 113 -14.56 3.22 18.92
C MET A 113 -15.49 4.31 18.39
N LEU A 114 -15.76 4.35 17.08
CA LEU A 114 -16.72 5.26 16.45
C LEU A 114 -18.19 4.86 16.67
N GLY A 115 -18.44 3.58 16.96
CA GLY A 115 -19.79 3.01 16.98
C GLY A 115 -20.36 2.72 15.58
N LEU A 116 -19.49 2.39 14.61
CA LEU A 116 -19.93 1.96 13.27
C LEU A 116 -20.58 0.56 13.31
N PRO A 117 -21.49 0.24 12.36
CA PRO A 117 -22.09 -1.09 12.22
C PRO A 117 -21.08 -2.23 12.11
N GLU A 118 -21.40 -3.39 12.70
CA GLU A 118 -20.52 -4.57 12.73
C GLU A 118 -20.23 -5.17 11.34
N HIS A 119 -21.00 -4.82 10.30
CA HIS A 119 -20.72 -5.20 8.92
C HIS A 119 -19.57 -4.43 8.24
N PHE A 120 -18.98 -3.45 8.93
CA PHE A 120 -17.73 -2.81 8.52
C PHE A 120 -16.48 -3.47 9.13
N LEU A 121 -16.64 -4.42 10.04
CA LEU A 121 -15.52 -5.13 10.70
C LEU A 121 -14.99 -6.26 9.81
N HIS A 122 -13.68 -6.45 9.74
CA HIS A 122 -13.05 -7.59 9.07
C HIS A 122 -13.37 -8.91 9.76
N HIS A 123 -13.37 -8.94 11.10
CA HIS A 123 -13.43 -10.17 11.89
C HIS A 123 -14.83 -10.54 12.39
N HIS A 124 -15.87 -9.79 12.00
CA HIS A 124 -17.25 -10.11 12.38
C HIS A 124 -17.83 -11.21 11.46
N PRO A 125 -18.37 -12.34 11.99
CA PRO A 125 -18.80 -13.47 11.15
C PRO A 125 -19.91 -13.16 10.13
N GLY A 126 -20.72 -12.13 10.35
CA GLY A 126 -21.74 -11.67 9.42
C GLY A 126 -21.28 -10.58 8.43
N SER A 127 -19.98 -10.27 8.39
CA SER A 127 -19.42 -9.19 7.56
C SER A 127 -18.93 -9.69 6.20
N GLN A 128 -19.20 -8.90 5.16
CA GLN A 128 -18.52 -8.98 3.86
C GLN A 128 -17.61 -7.75 3.63
N GLY A 129 -17.51 -6.89 4.63
CA GLY A 129 -16.79 -5.62 4.57
C GLY A 129 -15.39 -5.68 5.17
N GLY A 130 -14.93 -4.49 5.56
CA GLY A 130 -13.65 -4.24 6.22
C GLY A 130 -13.30 -2.75 6.19
N GLY A 131 -12.32 -2.37 7.00
CA GLY A 131 -11.68 -1.04 6.98
C GLY A 131 -10.26 -1.08 6.45
N VAL A 132 -9.92 -0.17 5.54
CA VAL A 132 -8.59 0.00 4.95
C VAL A 132 -8.09 1.43 5.18
N LEU A 133 -6.81 1.61 5.45
CA LEU A 133 -6.19 2.93 5.52
C LEU A 133 -5.99 3.51 4.12
N GLN A 134 -6.14 4.82 4.01
CA GLN A 134 -5.93 5.61 2.79
C GLN A 134 -5.21 6.91 3.18
N SER A 135 -4.57 7.58 2.22
CA SER A 135 -3.94 8.89 2.48
C SER A 135 -5.00 9.97 2.73
N THR A 136 -6.01 10.08 1.86
CA THR A 136 -7.06 11.11 1.98
C THR A 136 -8.49 10.60 1.86
N VAL A 137 -9.43 11.36 2.43
CA VAL A 137 -10.87 11.27 2.10
C VAL A 137 -11.13 11.51 0.61
N SER A 138 -10.32 12.35 -0.06
CA SER A 138 -10.51 12.62 -1.50
C SER A 138 -10.33 11.37 -2.35
N GLU A 139 -9.35 10.53 -2.02
CA GLU A 139 -9.16 9.22 -2.64
C GLU A 139 -10.25 8.25 -2.20
N SER A 140 -10.63 8.24 -0.91
CA SER A 140 -11.66 7.37 -0.36
C SER A 140 -13.04 7.59 -1.01
N THR A 141 -13.44 8.85 -1.24
CA THR A 141 -14.66 9.22 -1.98
C THR A 141 -14.55 8.89 -3.47
N LEU A 142 -13.40 9.10 -4.10
CA LEU A 142 -13.17 8.69 -5.49
C LEU A 142 -13.27 7.17 -5.63
N ILE A 143 -12.68 6.40 -4.71
CA ILE A 143 -12.71 4.93 -4.67
C ILE A 143 -14.14 4.43 -4.48
N ALA A 144 -14.92 5.03 -3.59
CA ALA A 144 -16.34 4.71 -3.41
C ALA A 144 -17.16 4.98 -4.69
N LEU A 145 -16.95 6.12 -5.36
CA LEU A 145 -17.60 6.45 -6.63
C LEU A 145 -17.18 5.51 -7.78
N LEU A 146 -15.90 5.13 -7.84
CA LEU A 146 -15.39 4.14 -8.81
C LEU A 146 -15.98 2.75 -8.57
N ALA A 147 -16.13 2.32 -7.32
CA ALA A 147 -16.77 1.05 -6.97
C ALA A 147 -18.26 1.04 -7.31
N ALA A 148 -18.98 2.12 -6.98
CA ALA A 148 -20.38 2.32 -7.33
C ALA A 148 -20.62 2.29 -8.84
N ARG A 149 -19.87 3.10 -9.61
CA ARG A 149 -20.00 3.16 -11.08
C ARG A 149 -19.70 1.79 -11.70
N LYS A 150 -18.65 1.09 -11.26
CA LYS A 150 -18.25 -0.21 -11.84
C LYS A 150 -19.27 -1.29 -11.52
N ASN A 151 -19.82 -1.31 -10.31
CA ASN A 151 -20.87 -2.26 -9.94
C ASN A 151 -22.14 -2.07 -10.80
N LYS A 152 -22.61 -0.83 -10.98
CA LYS A 152 -23.78 -0.53 -11.82
C LYS A 152 -23.51 -0.73 -13.32
N ILE A 153 -22.28 -0.49 -13.80
CA ILE A 153 -21.90 -0.81 -15.19
C ILE A 153 -21.92 -2.32 -15.44
N LEU A 154 -21.41 -3.14 -14.50
CA LEU A 154 -21.45 -4.60 -14.63
C LEU A 154 -22.89 -5.13 -14.60
N GLU A 155 -23.76 -4.55 -13.78
CA GLU A 155 -25.20 -4.82 -13.75
C GLU A 155 -25.87 -4.53 -15.11
N ILE A 156 -25.64 -3.34 -15.69
CA ILE A 156 -26.20 -2.98 -17.01
C ILE A 156 -25.57 -3.82 -18.13
N LYS A 157 -24.30 -4.23 -18.03
CA LYS A 157 -23.67 -5.12 -19.02
C LYS A 157 -24.23 -6.55 -19.01
N ALA A 158 -24.97 -6.96 -17.98
CA ALA A 158 -25.69 -8.23 -18.01
C ALA A 158 -26.89 -8.20 -18.99
N SER A 159 -27.52 -7.04 -19.18
CA SER A 159 -28.58 -6.82 -20.19
C SER A 159 -28.08 -6.22 -21.50
N GLU A 160 -26.95 -5.51 -21.49
CA GLU A 160 -26.29 -4.93 -22.68
C GLU A 160 -24.83 -5.43 -22.85
N PRO A 161 -24.55 -6.71 -23.17
CA PRO A 161 -23.18 -7.26 -23.16
C PRO A 161 -22.23 -6.59 -24.14
N GLY A 162 -22.75 -6.18 -25.31
CA GLY A 162 -22.01 -5.50 -26.37
C GLY A 162 -21.77 -4.00 -26.12
N ALA A 163 -22.32 -3.41 -25.05
CA ALA A 163 -22.10 -2.01 -24.74
C ALA A 163 -20.69 -1.77 -24.16
N ASP A 164 -20.06 -0.68 -24.58
CA ASP A 164 -18.82 -0.19 -23.99
C ASP A 164 -19.07 0.40 -22.59
N GLU A 165 -18.11 0.20 -21.68
CA GLU A 165 -18.25 0.63 -20.28
C GLU A 165 -18.24 2.16 -20.14
N SER A 166 -17.52 2.90 -20.99
CA SER A 166 -17.52 4.38 -20.98
C SER A 166 -18.86 4.92 -21.49
N SER A 167 -19.43 4.27 -22.51
CA SER A 167 -20.74 4.58 -23.08
C SER A 167 -21.90 4.31 -22.09
N LEU A 168 -21.75 3.32 -21.21
CA LEU A 168 -22.66 3.11 -20.08
C LEU A 168 -22.41 4.10 -18.94
N ASN A 169 -21.14 4.41 -18.62
CA ASN A 169 -20.77 5.45 -17.64
C ASN A 169 -21.40 6.81 -17.99
N ALA A 170 -21.51 7.13 -19.29
CA ALA A 170 -22.16 8.34 -19.77
C ALA A 170 -23.67 8.44 -19.43
N ARG A 171 -24.33 7.35 -19.04
CA ARG A 171 -25.73 7.37 -18.54
C ARG A 171 -25.82 7.61 -17.02
N LEU A 172 -24.73 7.44 -16.28
CA LEU A 172 -24.75 7.49 -14.82
C LEU A 172 -24.84 8.92 -14.27
N VAL A 173 -25.55 9.08 -13.15
CA VAL A 173 -25.61 10.31 -12.36
C VAL A 173 -25.45 10.03 -10.85
N ALA A 174 -24.68 10.88 -10.20
CA ALA A 174 -24.32 10.85 -8.79
C ALA A 174 -24.70 12.16 -8.11
N TYR A 175 -24.97 12.12 -6.80
CA TYR A 175 -25.51 13.25 -6.04
C TYR A 175 -24.67 13.58 -4.80
N ALA A 176 -24.70 14.85 -4.40
CA ALA A 176 -24.22 15.31 -3.09
C ALA A 176 -24.92 16.61 -2.67
N SER A 177 -24.75 16.99 -1.41
CA SER A 177 -25.09 18.32 -0.89
C SER A 177 -24.33 19.42 -1.63
N ASP A 178 -24.93 20.58 -1.89
CA ASP A 178 -24.21 21.76 -2.40
C ASP A 178 -23.16 22.33 -1.41
N GLN A 179 -23.18 21.84 -0.17
CA GLN A 179 -22.17 22.11 0.88
C GLN A 179 -21.07 21.05 0.97
N ALA A 180 -21.09 20.03 0.09
CA ALA A 180 -20.11 18.96 0.07
C ALA A 180 -18.70 19.50 -0.27
N HIS A 181 -17.66 18.80 0.20
CA HIS A 181 -16.29 19.20 -0.09
C HIS A 181 -15.96 19.02 -1.59
N SER A 182 -15.11 19.90 -2.15
CA SER A 182 -14.76 19.92 -3.58
C SER A 182 -14.05 18.65 -4.08
N SER A 183 -13.65 17.75 -3.19
CA SER A 183 -13.26 16.37 -3.53
C SER A 183 -14.37 15.60 -4.24
N VAL A 184 -15.65 15.86 -3.94
CA VAL A 184 -16.79 15.20 -4.59
C VAL A 184 -16.94 15.64 -6.05
N GLU A 185 -16.84 16.94 -6.33
CA GLU A 185 -16.79 17.46 -7.70
C GLU A 185 -15.59 16.88 -8.45
N LYS A 186 -14.41 16.92 -7.83
CA LYS A 186 -13.17 16.39 -8.40
C LYS A 186 -13.24 14.88 -8.66
N ALA A 187 -13.95 14.11 -7.83
CA ALA A 187 -14.22 12.69 -8.07
C ALA A 187 -15.12 12.48 -9.28
N GLY A 188 -16.16 13.31 -9.47
CA GLY A 188 -16.96 13.36 -10.71
C GLY A 188 -16.11 13.65 -11.94
N LEU A 189 -15.28 14.70 -11.89
CA LEU A 189 -14.38 15.11 -12.98
C LEU A 189 -13.37 14.01 -13.35
N ILE A 190 -12.78 13.32 -12.38
CA ILE A 190 -11.82 12.22 -12.61
C ILE A 190 -12.52 10.95 -13.14
N SER A 191 -13.72 10.65 -12.64
CA SER A 191 -14.46 9.42 -13.00
C SER A 191 -15.34 9.57 -14.25
N LEU A 192 -15.50 10.79 -14.78
CA LEU A 192 -16.42 11.16 -15.86
C LEU A 192 -17.90 10.82 -15.57
N VAL A 193 -18.26 10.60 -14.30
CA VAL A 193 -19.65 10.43 -13.85
C VAL A 193 -20.27 11.82 -13.68
N LYS A 194 -21.53 12.00 -14.11
CA LYS A 194 -22.25 13.26 -13.90
C LYS A 194 -22.48 13.46 -12.40
N MET A 195 -21.95 14.54 -11.83
CA MET A 195 -22.23 14.94 -10.45
C MET A 195 -23.28 16.03 -10.42
N LYS A 196 -24.31 15.89 -9.57
CA LYS A 196 -25.28 16.93 -9.26
C LYS A 196 -25.16 17.33 -7.80
N PHE A 197 -25.07 18.63 -7.58
CA PHE A 197 -25.15 19.24 -6.26
C PHE A 197 -26.58 19.65 -5.99
N LEU A 198 -27.12 19.19 -4.86
CA LEU A 198 -28.52 19.34 -4.49
C LEU A 198 -28.67 20.39 -3.38
N PRO A 199 -29.73 21.23 -3.43
CA PRO A 199 -29.95 22.27 -2.44
C PRO A 199 -30.25 21.67 -1.06
N VAL A 200 -29.86 22.43 -0.04
CA VAL A 200 -29.98 22.09 1.38
C VAL A 200 -31.12 22.85 2.07
N ASP A 201 -31.48 22.43 3.29
CA ASP A 201 -32.41 23.16 4.16
C ASP A 201 -31.74 24.33 4.91
N ASP A 202 -32.51 25.05 5.74
CA ASP A 202 -32.04 26.19 6.55
C ASP A 202 -30.90 25.85 7.54
N ASN A 203 -30.66 24.56 7.82
CA ASN A 203 -29.56 24.08 8.65
C ASN A 203 -28.34 23.65 7.81
N PHE A 204 -28.38 23.92 6.50
CA PHE A 204 -27.40 23.48 5.52
C PHE A 204 -27.28 21.94 5.41
N SER A 205 -28.39 21.23 5.66
CA SER A 205 -28.49 19.76 5.60
C SER A 205 -29.17 19.29 4.30
N LEU A 206 -28.61 18.31 3.59
CA LEU A 206 -29.30 17.62 2.50
C LEU A 206 -30.41 16.71 3.05
N ARG A 207 -31.61 16.83 2.47
CA ARG A 207 -32.86 16.19 2.94
C ARG A 207 -33.39 15.15 1.95
N GLY A 208 -34.13 14.18 2.47
CA GLY A 208 -34.62 13.05 1.66
C GLY A 208 -35.52 13.46 0.49
N GLU A 209 -36.40 14.44 0.68
CA GLU A 209 -37.32 14.92 -0.37
C GLU A 209 -36.59 15.50 -1.60
N VAL A 210 -35.46 16.18 -1.38
CA VAL A 210 -34.65 16.77 -2.46
C VAL A 210 -33.95 15.67 -3.26
N LEU A 211 -33.39 14.67 -2.57
CA LEU A 211 -32.76 13.52 -3.21
C LEU A 211 -33.78 12.69 -4.02
N GLN A 212 -34.94 12.36 -3.42
CA GLN A 212 -35.99 11.58 -4.09
C GLN A 212 -36.47 12.28 -5.37
N LYS A 213 -36.75 13.59 -5.30
CA LYS A 213 -37.15 14.38 -6.46
C LYS A 213 -36.08 14.39 -7.56
N ALA A 214 -34.80 14.55 -7.21
CA ALA A 214 -33.71 14.53 -8.18
C ALA A 214 -33.58 13.16 -8.90
N ILE A 215 -33.72 12.06 -8.15
CA ILE A 215 -33.74 10.68 -8.66
C ILE A 215 -34.86 10.49 -9.69
N GLU A 216 -36.06 10.99 -9.39
CA GLU A 216 -37.24 10.92 -10.27
C GLU A 216 -37.07 11.76 -11.54
N GLU A 217 -36.60 13.01 -11.41
CA GLU A 217 -36.33 13.90 -12.54
C GLU A 217 -35.25 13.34 -13.48
N ASP A 218 -34.20 12.72 -12.96
CA ASP A 218 -33.13 12.14 -13.78
C ASP A 218 -33.52 10.80 -14.43
N ARG A 219 -34.30 9.96 -13.75
CA ARG A 219 -34.89 8.76 -14.38
C ARG A 219 -35.85 9.14 -15.51
N ALA A 220 -36.64 10.21 -15.36
CA ALA A 220 -37.48 10.74 -16.44
C ALA A 220 -36.67 11.25 -17.65
N GLN A 221 -35.41 11.63 -17.45
CA GLN A 221 -34.44 12.00 -18.50
C GLN A 221 -33.64 10.80 -19.06
N GLY A 222 -33.90 9.58 -18.59
CA GLY A 222 -33.17 8.37 -19.02
C GLY A 222 -31.77 8.23 -18.43
N LEU A 223 -31.42 9.01 -17.40
CA LEU A 223 -30.19 8.83 -16.63
C LEU A 223 -30.37 7.75 -15.56
N VAL A 224 -29.24 7.17 -15.13
CA VAL A 224 -29.18 6.11 -14.13
C VAL A 224 -28.53 6.62 -12.85
N PRO A 225 -29.33 6.94 -11.82
CA PRO A 225 -28.85 7.14 -10.45
C PRO A 225 -27.90 6.01 -10.00
N VAL A 226 -26.75 6.36 -9.42
CA VAL A 226 -25.75 5.35 -8.97
C VAL A 226 -25.14 5.58 -7.57
N PHE A 227 -24.99 6.82 -7.13
CA PHE A 227 -24.18 7.16 -5.95
C PHE A 227 -24.69 8.41 -5.25
N VAL A 228 -24.58 8.43 -3.92
CA VAL A 228 -24.83 9.60 -3.07
C VAL A 228 -23.66 9.78 -2.11
N CYS A 229 -23.06 10.97 -2.08
CA CYS A 229 -22.19 11.40 -0.99
C CYS A 229 -23.00 12.22 0.01
N ALA A 230 -23.10 11.73 1.25
CA ALA A 230 -23.69 12.47 2.36
C ALA A 230 -22.59 12.90 3.33
N THR A 231 -22.61 14.16 3.74
CA THR A 231 -21.54 14.83 4.48
C THR A 231 -21.92 15.00 5.96
N LEU A 232 -21.06 14.54 6.87
CA LEU A 232 -21.16 14.77 8.31
C LEU A 232 -20.03 15.71 8.75
N GLY A 233 -20.36 16.99 8.90
CA GLY A 233 -19.40 18.07 9.14
C GLY A 233 -18.92 18.73 7.83
N THR A 234 -19.84 19.41 7.13
CA THR A 234 -19.54 20.15 5.88
C THR A 234 -18.41 21.16 6.05
N THR A 235 -17.71 21.51 4.96
CA THR A 235 -16.48 22.33 5.08
C THR A 235 -16.73 23.80 5.40
N GLY A 236 -17.87 24.36 4.98
CA GLY A 236 -18.20 25.77 5.23
C GLY A 236 -18.67 26.06 6.66
N VAL A 237 -19.55 25.21 7.20
CA VAL A 237 -20.31 25.49 8.45
C VAL A 237 -20.42 24.29 9.41
N CYS A 238 -19.78 23.16 9.11
CA CYS A 238 -19.89 21.91 9.89
C CYS A 238 -21.33 21.38 10.03
N ALA A 239 -22.15 21.51 8.98
CA ALA A 239 -23.50 20.93 8.92
C ALA A 239 -23.47 19.42 8.68
N PHE A 240 -24.63 18.76 8.83
CA PHE A 240 -24.77 17.30 8.79
C PHE A 240 -25.96 16.90 7.91
N ASP A 241 -25.71 16.18 6.82
CA ASP A 241 -26.73 15.65 5.91
C ASP A 241 -27.59 14.56 6.58
N ARG A 242 -28.87 14.46 6.21
CA ARG A 242 -29.86 13.74 7.02
C ARG A 242 -29.94 12.24 6.72
N LEU A 243 -28.94 11.47 7.20
CA LEU A 243 -28.81 10.03 6.91
C LEU A 243 -30.06 9.19 7.20
N SER A 244 -30.84 9.53 8.23
CA SER A 244 -32.11 8.84 8.55
C SER A 244 -33.20 8.98 7.47
N GLU A 245 -33.03 9.91 6.53
CA GLU A 245 -33.90 10.12 5.35
C GLU A 245 -33.21 9.61 4.08
N LEU A 246 -31.93 9.95 3.89
CA LEU A 246 -31.15 9.59 2.70
C LEU A 246 -30.86 8.07 2.61
N GLY A 247 -30.62 7.41 3.74
CA GLY A 247 -30.32 5.97 3.83
C GLY A 247 -31.41 5.06 3.26
N PRO A 248 -32.66 5.17 3.75
CA PRO A 248 -33.79 4.44 3.19
C PRO A 248 -34.01 4.66 1.69
N ILE A 249 -33.80 5.89 1.20
CA ILE A 249 -33.91 6.21 -0.24
C ILE A 249 -32.83 5.48 -1.03
N CYS A 250 -31.56 5.58 -0.62
CA CYS A 250 -30.44 4.92 -1.32
C CYS A 250 -30.63 3.39 -1.38
N ALA A 251 -31.08 2.78 -0.27
CA ALA A 251 -31.34 1.34 -0.21
C ALA A 251 -32.53 0.90 -1.06
N ASN A 252 -33.62 1.67 -1.11
CA ASN A 252 -34.78 1.37 -1.96
C ASN A 252 -34.44 1.55 -3.46
N GLU A 253 -33.66 2.57 -3.80
CA GLU A 253 -33.39 2.97 -5.18
C GLU A 253 -32.12 2.33 -5.77
N GLY A 254 -31.41 1.51 -4.99
CA GLY A 254 -30.23 0.77 -5.43
C GLY A 254 -28.99 1.64 -5.66
N LEU A 255 -28.82 2.68 -4.85
CA LEU A 255 -27.72 3.64 -4.92
C LEU A 255 -26.65 3.33 -3.87
N TRP A 256 -25.38 3.51 -4.23
CA TRP A 256 -24.29 3.45 -3.26
C TRP A 256 -24.33 4.67 -2.34
N LEU A 257 -24.50 4.47 -1.03
CA LEU A 257 -24.40 5.55 -0.05
C LEU A 257 -22.98 5.62 0.54
N HIS A 258 -22.27 6.71 0.25
CA HIS A 258 -20.97 7.04 0.83
C HIS A 258 -21.11 8.17 1.86
N ILE A 259 -20.48 7.98 3.02
CA ILE A 259 -20.46 8.99 4.10
C ILE A 259 -19.07 9.63 4.17
N ASP A 260 -18.98 10.92 3.82
CA ASP A 260 -17.82 11.76 4.14
C ASP A 260 -18.03 12.35 5.54
N ALA A 261 -17.28 11.84 6.53
CA ALA A 261 -17.23 12.38 7.88
C ALA A 261 -15.85 12.98 8.21
N ALA A 262 -15.09 13.46 7.21
CA ALA A 262 -13.67 13.78 7.29
C ALA A 262 -13.21 14.41 8.61
N TYR A 263 -13.91 15.46 9.06
CA TYR A 263 -13.64 16.14 10.33
C TYR A 263 -14.46 15.55 11.50
N ALA A 264 -15.80 15.57 11.39
CA ALA A 264 -16.68 15.25 12.51
C ALA A 264 -16.65 13.78 12.94
N GLY A 265 -16.10 12.87 12.12
CA GLY A 265 -15.90 11.47 12.47
C GLY A 265 -15.20 11.25 13.82
N THR A 266 -14.24 12.11 14.16
CA THR A 266 -13.54 12.04 15.47
C THR A 266 -14.48 12.30 16.65
N ALA A 267 -15.55 13.10 16.47
CA ALA A 267 -16.53 13.35 17.53
C ALA A 267 -17.31 12.07 17.91
N PHE A 268 -17.47 11.11 16.99
CA PHE A 268 -18.20 9.87 17.24
C PHE A 268 -17.46 8.89 18.17
N LEU A 269 -16.22 9.20 18.57
CA LEU A 269 -15.58 8.56 19.72
C LEU A 269 -16.41 8.77 21.01
N CYS A 270 -17.08 9.91 21.13
CA CYS A 270 -17.97 10.28 22.23
C CYS A 270 -19.44 9.91 21.88
N PRO A 271 -20.12 9.05 22.67
CA PRO A 271 -21.48 8.58 22.36
C PRO A 271 -22.53 9.68 22.14
N GLU A 272 -22.41 10.81 22.83
CA GLU A 272 -23.31 11.95 22.78
C GLU A 272 -23.41 12.60 21.39
N PHE A 273 -22.34 12.58 20.59
CA PHE A 273 -22.35 13.11 19.23
C PHE A 273 -22.85 12.10 18.18
N ARG A 274 -23.08 10.83 18.55
CA ARG A 274 -23.55 9.79 17.61
C ARG A 274 -25.00 9.99 17.16
N GLY A 275 -25.72 10.99 17.67
CA GLY A 275 -27.01 11.41 17.12
C GLY A 275 -26.97 11.72 15.61
N PHE A 276 -25.84 12.21 15.10
CA PHE A 276 -25.62 12.47 13.67
C PHE A 276 -25.32 11.21 12.84
N LEU A 277 -24.97 10.08 13.47
CA LEU A 277 -24.77 8.78 12.78
C LEU A 277 -26.08 8.01 12.54
N LYS A 278 -27.24 8.50 12.99
CA LYS A 278 -28.51 7.77 12.83
C LYS A 278 -28.86 7.57 11.35
N GLY A 279 -28.76 6.33 10.84
CA GLY A 279 -28.87 5.99 9.43
C GLY A 279 -27.58 5.46 8.79
N VAL A 280 -26.45 5.42 9.53
CA VAL A 280 -25.17 4.86 9.05
C VAL A 280 -25.26 3.37 8.68
N GLU A 281 -26.22 2.63 9.22
CA GLU A 281 -26.53 1.24 8.87
C GLU A 281 -26.91 1.03 7.39
N TYR A 282 -27.38 2.09 6.73
CA TYR A 282 -27.68 2.09 5.29
C TYR A 282 -26.46 2.34 4.40
N ALA A 283 -25.35 2.88 4.93
CA ALA A 283 -24.17 3.20 4.12
C ALA A 283 -23.51 1.97 3.51
N ASP A 284 -23.04 2.08 2.26
CA ASP A 284 -22.15 1.10 1.62
C ASP A 284 -20.68 1.39 1.98
N SER A 285 -20.35 2.64 2.30
CA SER A 285 -19.01 3.02 2.76
C SER A 285 -18.99 4.28 3.65
N PHE A 286 -18.01 4.37 4.54
CA PHE A 286 -17.81 5.47 5.47
C PHE A 286 -16.33 5.88 5.48
N THR A 287 -16.03 7.18 5.60
CA THR A 287 -14.65 7.65 5.74
C THR A 287 -14.50 8.83 6.70
N PHE A 288 -13.37 8.88 7.43
CA PHE A 288 -12.96 10.06 8.19
C PHE A 288 -11.43 10.14 8.34
N ASN A 289 -10.90 11.31 8.70
CA ASN A 289 -9.47 11.52 8.95
C ASN A 289 -9.13 11.44 10.45
N PRO A 290 -8.47 10.38 10.93
CA PRO A 290 -7.60 10.46 12.10
C PRO A 290 -6.58 11.62 11.97
N SER A 291 -6.06 11.83 10.75
CA SER A 291 -5.14 12.93 10.38
C SER A 291 -5.69 14.35 10.52
N LYS A 292 -6.98 14.53 10.88
CA LYS A 292 -7.52 15.86 11.22
C LYS A 292 -7.48 16.10 12.72
N TRP A 293 -8.38 15.44 13.47
CA TRP A 293 -8.66 15.77 14.86
C TRP A 293 -8.28 14.67 15.86
N MET A 294 -7.89 13.47 15.40
CA MET A 294 -7.54 12.34 16.29
C MET A 294 -6.06 12.33 16.73
N MET A 295 -5.29 13.38 16.40
CA MET A 295 -3.87 13.56 16.76
C MET A 295 -2.91 12.50 16.19
N VAL A 296 -3.34 11.74 15.17
CA VAL A 296 -2.45 11.07 14.24
C VAL A 296 -2.04 12.12 13.21
N HIS A 297 -0.76 12.19 12.86
CA HIS A 297 -0.33 13.16 11.84
C HIS A 297 -0.78 12.77 10.42
N PHE A 298 -0.48 13.61 9.43
CA PHE A 298 -0.81 13.35 8.03
C PHE A 298 0.33 12.56 7.34
N ASP A 299 0.06 11.49 6.58
CA ASP A 299 -1.26 11.02 6.14
C ASP A 299 -1.87 9.89 6.99
N CYS A 300 -3.20 9.97 7.21
CA CYS A 300 -3.99 8.91 7.84
C CYS A 300 -5.49 9.17 7.64
N THR A 301 -6.13 8.39 6.77
CA THR A 301 -7.58 8.36 6.56
C THR A 301 -8.09 6.94 6.77
N GLY A 302 -9.17 6.77 7.53
CA GLY A 302 -9.88 5.50 7.60
C GLY A 302 -10.98 5.43 6.54
N PHE A 303 -11.05 4.33 5.79
CA PHE A 303 -12.10 4.05 4.81
C PHE A 303 -12.68 2.66 5.05
N TRP A 304 -13.98 2.57 5.34
CA TRP A 304 -14.68 1.31 5.54
C TRP A 304 -15.66 1.06 4.40
N VAL A 305 -15.75 -0.19 3.97
CA VAL A 305 -16.73 -0.68 2.98
C VAL A 305 -17.53 -1.84 3.57
N LYS A 306 -18.82 -1.90 3.22
CA LYS A 306 -19.78 -2.94 3.63
C LYS A 306 -19.64 -4.24 2.82
N ASP A 307 -19.06 -4.12 1.63
CA ASP A 307 -18.79 -5.18 0.67
C ASP A 307 -17.42 -4.91 0.03
N LYS A 308 -16.41 -5.69 0.41
CA LYS A 308 -15.05 -5.58 -0.14
C LYS A 308 -14.89 -6.22 -1.52
N TYR A 309 -15.83 -7.06 -1.95
CA TYR A 309 -15.81 -7.65 -3.29
C TYR A 309 -16.20 -6.61 -4.35
N LYS A 310 -17.14 -5.71 -4.03
CA LYS A 310 -17.42 -4.51 -4.86
C LYS A 310 -16.22 -3.56 -5.00
N LEU A 311 -15.37 -3.49 -3.97
CA LEU A 311 -14.10 -2.76 -4.04
C LEU A 311 -13.09 -3.53 -4.92
N GLN A 312 -12.87 -4.81 -4.64
CA GLN A 312 -11.92 -5.66 -5.36
C GLN A 312 -12.23 -5.78 -6.86
N GLN A 313 -13.49 -5.97 -7.29
CA GLN A 313 -13.85 -6.04 -8.72
C GLN A 313 -13.48 -4.78 -9.53
N THR A 314 -13.22 -3.66 -8.84
CA THR A 314 -12.95 -2.35 -9.45
C THR A 314 -11.46 -2.13 -9.69
N PHE A 315 -10.59 -2.76 -8.89
CA PHE A 315 -9.13 -2.56 -8.92
C PHE A 315 -8.34 -3.86 -9.13
N SER A 316 -8.99 -5.02 -9.11
CA SER A 316 -8.34 -6.34 -9.25
C SER A 316 -7.71 -6.50 -10.63
N VAL A 317 -6.38 -6.60 -10.62
CA VAL A 317 -5.58 -7.11 -11.72
C VAL A 317 -4.88 -8.35 -11.18
N ASN A 318 -4.96 -9.49 -11.87
CA ASN A 318 -4.45 -10.77 -11.36
C ASN A 318 -3.25 -11.32 -12.18
N PRO A 319 -2.10 -10.61 -12.18
CA PRO A 319 -0.88 -11.06 -12.85
C PRO A 319 -0.19 -12.15 -12.03
N VAL A 320 0.54 -13.03 -12.71
CA VAL A 320 1.27 -14.16 -12.09
C VAL A 320 2.35 -13.69 -11.09
N TYR A 321 2.76 -12.42 -11.13
CA TYR A 321 3.74 -11.84 -10.19
C TYR A 321 3.17 -11.40 -8.83
N LEU A 322 1.85 -11.29 -8.66
CA LEU A 322 1.24 -11.02 -7.34
C LEU A 322 0.91 -12.30 -6.55
N ARG A 323 0.50 -13.36 -7.25
CA ARG A 323 -0.04 -14.58 -6.62
C ARG A 323 0.91 -15.15 -5.56
N HIS A 324 0.35 -15.48 -4.40
CA HIS A 324 0.98 -16.30 -3.36
C HIS A 324 0.06 -17.50 -3.04
N ALA A 325 0.45 -18.37 -2.11
CA ALA A 325 -0.35 -19.56 -1.78
C ALA A 325 -1.77 -19.20 -1.28
N ASP A 326 -1.86 -18.06 -0.59
CA ASP A 326 -3.04 -17.60 0.15
C ASP A 326 -3.82 -16.49 -0.56
N SER A 327 -3.59 -16.24 -1.86
CA SER A 327 -4.30 -15.19 -2.64
C SER A 327 -5.82 -15.45 -2.80
N GLY A 328 -6.35 -16.56 -2.28
CA GLY A 328 -7.79 -16.80 -2.11
C GLY A 328 -8.33 -16.41 -0.73
N ALA A 329 -7.46 -15.99 0.19
CA ALA A 329 -7.77 -15.70 1.59
C ALA A 329 -7.24 -14.32 2.09
N ALA A 330 -6.31 -13.68 1.36
CA ALA A 330 -5.68 -12.41 1.75
C ALA A 330 -5.88 -11.27 0.70
N THR A 331 -5.19 -10.13 0.85
CA THR A 331 -5.43 -8.88 0.10
C THR A 331 -4.12 -8.25 -0.44
N ASP A 332 -4.15 -7.70 -1.67
CA ASP A 332 -2.97 -7.47 -2.54
C ASP A 332 -2.94 -6.13 -3.35
N PHE A 333 -1.74 -5.53 -3.50
CA PHE A 333 -1.34 -4.31 -4.26
C PHE A 333 0.06 -4.48 -4.94
N MET A 334 0.87 -3.44 -5.30
CA MET A 334 1.98 -3.57 -6.31
C MET A 334 3.32 -2.77 -6.18
N GLY A 335 4.38 -3.18 -6.94
CA GLY A 335 5.73 -2.55 -7.08
C GLY A 335 6.57 -2.98 -8.34
N THR A 336 7.73 -2.33 -8.66
CA THR A 336 8.26 -2.23 -10.07
C THR A 336 9.66 -2.84 -10.46
N GLU A 337 10.65 -2.09 -11.00
CA GLU A 337 11.55 -2.55 -12.11
C GLU A 337 12.86 -3.32 -11.77
N MET A 338 13.38 -3.40 -10.52
CA MET A 338 14.75 -3.94 -10.25
C MET A 338 15.06 -5.33 -10.82
N ALA A 339 14.03 -6.17 -10.97
CA ALA A 339 14.11 -7.48 -11.60
C ALA A 339 14.67 -7.48 -13.03
N LYS A 340 14.71 -6.33 -13.73
CA LYS A 340 15.38 -6.19 -15.03
C LYS A 340 16.87 -6.50 -14.99
N TYR A 341 17.54 -6.21 -13.87
CA TYR A 341 18.96 -6.54 -13.72
C TYR A 341 19.15 -8.05 -13.56
N LEU A 342 18.35 -8.71 -12.70
CA LEU A 342 18.37 -10.16 -12.55
C LEU A 342 18.02 -10.90 -13.84
N GLU A 343 17.07 -10.39 -14.64
CA GLU A 343 16.73 -10.99 -15.94
C GLU A 343 17.96 -11.08 -16.85
N SER A 344 18.86 -10.09 -16.81
CA SER A 344 20.12 -10.10 -17.57
C SER A 344 21.08 -11.19 -17.07
N LEU A 345 21.22 -11.35 -15.75
CA LEU A 345 22.06 -12.39 -15.15
C LEU A 345 21.58 -13.80 -15.53
N VAL A 346 20.28 -14.06 -15.40
CA VAL A 346 19.65 -15.34 -15.77
C VAL A 346 19.78 -15.64 -17.26
N ARG A 347 19.70 -14.62 -18.14
CA ARG A 347 19.83 -14.80 -19.60
C ARG A 347 21.25 -15.16 -20.05
N ASN A 348 22.27 -14.85 -19.26
CA ASN A 348 23.66 -15.12 -19.61
C ASN A 348 24.09 -16.57 -19.29
N GLU A 349 23.41 -17.27 -18.39
CA GLU A 349 23.77 -18.63 -18.00
C GLU A 349 23.12 -19.72 -18.89
N PRO A 350 23.91 -20.60 -19.53
CA PRO A 350 23.41 -21.48 -20.58
C PRO A 350 22.52 -22.63 -20.07
N PHE A 351 22.54 -22.94 -18.77
CA PHE A 351 21.78 -24.03 -18.16
C PHE A 351 20.43 -23.60 -17.56
N PHE A 352 20.15 -22.29 -17.47
CA PHE A 352 18.84 -21.77 -17.11
C PHE A 352 17.95 -21.48 -18.34
N GLU A 353 16.63 -21.46 -18.17
CA GLU A 353 15.65 -20.91 -19.12
C GLU A 353 14.66 -19.97 -18.42
N ILE A 354 14.22 -18.92 -19.13
CA ILE A 354 13.18 -17.97 -18.70
C ILE A 354 11.90 -18.30 -19.50
N PRO A 355 10.94 -19.05 -18.91
CA PRO A 355 9.77 -19.56 -19.66
C PRO A 355 8.63 -18.53 -19.81
N ALA A 356 8.68 -17.39 -19.13
CA ALA A 356 7.74 -16.28 -19.35
C ALA A 356 8.47 -14.93 -19.32
N LYS A 357 8.03 -14.00 -20.16
CA LYS A 357 8.62 -12.65 -20.26
C LYS A 357 8.45 -11.91 -18.93
N ARG A 358 9.53 -11.29 -18.43
CA ARG A 358 9.43 -10.35 -17.30
C ARG A 358 8.75 -9.06 -17.76
N HIS A 359 7.79 -8.59 -16.97
CA HIS A 359 7.14 -7.29 -17.19
C HIS A 359 7.47 -6.27 -16.09
N LEU A 360 7.52 -6.71 -14.82
CA LEU A 360 7.78 -5.85 -13.64
C LEU A 360 8.78 -6.56 -12.69
N GLY A 361 8.52 -6.57 -11.37
CA GLY A 361 9.45 -6.95 -10.31
C GLY A 361 9.70 -8.44 -10.07
N LEU A 362 9.16 -9.35 -10.90
CA LEU A 362 9.38 -10.80 -10.80
C LEU A 362 10.11 -11.33 -12.03
N VAL A 363 11.26 -11.97 -11.83
CA VAL A 363 11.87 -12.87 -12.82
C VAL A 363 11.41 -14.31 -12.51
N VAL A 364 10.91 -15.02 -13.53
CA VAL A 364 10.67 -16.47 -13.44
C VAL A 364 11.67 -17.23 -14.30
N PHE A 365 12.26 -18.29 -13.76
CA PHE A 365 13.26 -19.09 -14.44
C PHE A 365 13.34 -20.51 -13.87
N ARG A 366 14.02 -21.41 -14.57
CA ARG A 366 14.23 -22.80 -14.14
C ARG A 366 15.48 -23.40 -14.74
N LEU A 367 15.95 -24.51 -14.18
CA LEU A 367 16.98 -25.32 -14.82
C LEU A 367 16.40 -26.03 -16.05
N LYS A 368 17.15 -26.04 -17.15
CA LYS A 368 16.85 -26.86 -18.32
C LYS A 368 16.93 -28.35 -17.93
N GLY A 369 16.02 -29.16 -18.46
CA GLY A 369 15.82 -30.56 -18.03
C GLY A 369 14.62 -30.75 -17.09
N PRO A 370 14.57 -31.88 -16.35
CA PRO A 370 13.40 -32.28 -15.56
C PRO A 370 13.19 -31.43 -14.30
N ASN A 371 11.94 -31.40 -13.80
CA ASN A 371 11.53 -30.56 -12.67
C ASN A 371 12.30 -30.84 -11.36
N CYS A 372 12.73 -32.09 -11.13
CA CYS A 372 13.49 -32.48 -9.94
C CYS A 372 14.81 -31.71 -9.78
N LEU A 373 15.43 -31.22 -10.87
CA LEU A 373 16.61 -30.35 -10.79
C LEU A 373 16.25 -29.00 -10.13
N THR A 374 15.17 -28.38 -10.60
CA THR A 374 14.69 -27.10 -10.09
C THR A 374 14.17 -27.22 -8.64
N GLU A 375 13.51 -28.33 -8.34
CA GLU A 375 13.06 -28.68 -6.98
C GLU A 375 14.24 -28.87 -6.01
N SER A 376 15.34 -29.50 -6.46
CA SER A 376 16.52 -29.73 -5.64
C SER A 376 17.31 -28.45 -5.35
N VAL A 377 17.38 -27.53 -6.32
CA VAL A 377 17.95 -26.18 -6.11
C VAL A 377 17.15 -25.41 -5.06
N LEU A 378 15.81 -25.43 -5.14
CA LEU A 378 14.95 -24.80 -4.13
C LEU A 378 15.15 -25.41 -2.73
N LYS A 379 15.32 -26.74 -2.62
CA LYS A 379 15.60 -27.41 -1.34
C LYS A 379 16.96 -27.02 -0.74
N GLU A 380 18.01 -26.93 -1.55
CA GLU A 380 19.34 -26.54 -1.05
C GLU A 380 19.38 -25.05 -0.64
N ILE A 381 18.71 -24.17 -1.39
CA ILE A 381 18.54 -22.75 -1.04
C ILE A 381 17.76 -22.59 0.27
N ALA A 382 16.64 -23.29 0.42
CA ALA A 382 15.83 -23.26 1.66
C ALA A 382 16.61 -23.79 2.88
N LYS A 383 17.46 -24.82 2.68
CA LYS A 383 18.37 -25.36 3.69
C LYS A 383 19.49 -24.38 4.09
N ALA A 384 19.93 -23.52 3.17
CA ALA A 384 20.91 -22.47 3.47
C ALA A 384 20.28 -21.25 4.19
N GLY A 385 18.99 -20.98 3.97
CA GLY A 385 18.23 -19.92 4.67
C GLY A 385 18.68 -18.48 4.38
N ARG A 386 19.52 -18.26 3.37
CA ARG A 386 20.11 -16.94 3.04
C ARG A 386 19.26 -16.08 2.11
N LEU A 387 18.37 -16.71 1.35
CA LEU A 387 17.36 -16.07 0.50
C LEU A 387 16.10 -16.93 0.49
N PHE A 388 14.95 -16.32 0.19
CA PHE A 388 13.66 -17.01 0.11
C PHE A 388 13.10 -16.89 -1.31
N LEU A 389 12.73 -18.03 -1.90
CA LEU A 389 12.22 -18.15 -3.27
C LEU A 389 10.97 -19.02 -3.28
N THR A 390 9.98 -18.67 -4.10
CA THR A 390 8.74 -19.47 -4.21
C THR A 390 8.72 -20.30 -5.50
N PRO A 391 8.29 -21.57 -5.47
CA PRO A 391 7.99 -22.33 -6.68
C PRO A 391 6.68 -21.87 -7.33
N ALA A 392 6.53 -22.17 -8.62
CA ALA A 392 5.23 -22.28 -9.28
C ALA A 392 5.34 -23.25 -10.47
N THR A 393 4.21 -23.56 -11.12
CA THR A 393 4.16 -24.40 -12.31
C THR A 393 3.57 -23.61 -13.49
N ILE A 394 4.20 -23.69 -14.66
CA ILE A 394 3.69 -23.15 -15.93
C ILE A 394 3.81 -24.26 -16.97
N GLN A 395 2.69 -24.72 -17.55
CA GLN A 395 2.67 -25.78 -18.57
C GLN A 395 3.49 -27.01 -18.14
N ASP A 396 3.18 -27.53 -16.95
CA ASP A 396 3.86 -28.64 -16.27
C ASP A 396 5.37 -28.46 -15.98
N LYS A 397 5.95 -27.29 -16.30
CA LYS A 397 7.31 -26.92 -15.90
C LYS A 397 7.31 -26.26 -14.52
N LEU A 398 8.04 -26.84 -13.58
CA LEU A 398 8.36 -26.22 -12.30
C LEU A 398 9.32 -25.04 -12.52
N ILE A 399 9.01 -23.89 -11.94
CA ILE A 399 9.79 -22.64 -12.02
C ILE A 399 10.12 -22.08 -10.65
N ILE A 400 11.24 -21.37 -10.58
CA ILE A 400 11.64 -20.48 -9.49
C ILE A 400 11.05 -19.10 -9.76
N ARG A 401 10.50 -18.47 -8.72
CA ARG A 401 10.06 -17.07 -8.71
C ARG A 401 11.00 -16.24 -7.85
N PHE A 402 11.70 -15.28 -8.46
CA PHE A 402 12.50 -14.28 -7.76
C PHE A 402 11.85 -12.91 -7.92
N THR A 403 11.13 -12.47 -6.88
CA THR A 403 10.58 -11.12 -6.77
C THR A 403 11.61 -10.22 -6.11
N VAL A 404 11.89 -9.05 -6.68
CA VAL A 404 12.66 -8.00 -5.97
C VAL A 404 11.71 -7.18 -5.12
N THR A 405 12.04 -7.00 -3.84
CA THR A 405 11.10 -6.48 -2.82
C THR A 405 11.51 -5.13 -2.24
N SER A 406 12.74 -5.00 -1.73
CA SER A 406 13.18 -3.79 -1.03
C SER A 406 13.60 -2.67 -1.99
N GLN A 407 13.14 -1.46 -1.70
CA GLN A 407 13.62 -0.21 -2.27
C GLN A 407 15.13 0.04 -2.04
N PHE A 408 15.73 -0.61 -1.03
CA PHE A 408 17.17 -0.59 -0.79
C PHE A 408 17.93 -1.72 -1.51
N THR A 409 17.26 -2.60 -2.27
CA THR A 409 17.93 -3.68 -3.00
C THR A 409 18.86 -3.10 -4.07
N THR A 410 20.17 -3.24 -3.84
CA THR A 410 21.21 -2.80 -4.76
C THR A 410 21.44 -3.82 -5.89
N ARG A 411 22.30 -3.48 -6.86
CA ARG A 411 22.80 -4.48 -7.83
C ARG A 411 23.64 -5.55 -7.15
N ASP A 412 24.38 -5.21 -6.09
CA ASP A 412 25.25 -6.15 -5.39
C ASP A 412 24.45 -7.16 -4.57
N ASP A 413 23.29 -6.77 -4.04
CA ASP A 413 22.31 -7.69 -3.46
C ASP A 413 21.81 -8.72 -4.49
N ILE A 414 21.34 -8.24 -5.65
CA ILE A 414 20.87 -9.11 -6.73
C ILE A 414 21.98 -10.03 -7.24
N LEU A 415 23.21 -9.55 -7.33
CA LEU A 415 24.37 -10.34 -7.75
C LEU A 415 24.77 -11.38 -6.69
N ARG A 416 24.79 -11.03 -5.40
CA ARG A 416 25.00 -11.97 -4.29
C ARG A 416 23.95 -13.08 -4.30
N ASP A 417 22.68 -12.71 -4.39
CA ASP A 417 21.57 -13.65 -4.31
C ASP A 417 21.50 -14.52 -5.57
N TRP A 418 21.87 -13.98 -6.74
CA TRP A 418 22.11 -14.74 -7.96
C TRP A 418 23.26 -15.75 -7.81
N ASN A 419 24.39 -15.36 -7.24
CA ASN A 419 25.52 -16.27 -7.03
C ASN A 419 25.14 -17.44 -6.12
N LEU A 420 24.34 -17.21 -5.07
CA LEU A 420 23.81 -18.30 -4.21
C LEU A 420 22.90 -19.28 -4.98
N ILE A 421 22.17 -18.80 -5.99
CA ILE A 421 21.33 -19.63 -6.88
C ILE A 421 22.20 -20.40 -7.89
N HIS A 422 23.27 -19.77 -8.39
CA HIS A 422 24.23 -20.35 -9.32
C HIS A 422 25.07 -21.46 -8.67
N ASP A 423 25.60 -21.21 -7.46
CA ASP A 423 26.32 -22.19 -6.64
C ASP A 423 25.46 -23.44 -6.37
N ALA A 424 24.21 -23.22 -5.94
CA ALA A 424 23.25 -24.30 -5.70
C ALA A 424 22.92 -25.09 -6.98
N ALA A 425 22.73 -24.41 -8.11
CA ALA A 425 22.52 -25.05 -9.40
C ALA A 425 23.74 -25.87 -9.86
N THR A 426 24.94 -25.32 -9.74
CA THR A 426 26.20 -25.99 -10.11
C THR A 426 26.44 -27.22 -9.25
N LEU A 427 26.15 -27.15 -7.94
CA LEU A 427 26.21 -28.30 -7.03
C LEU A 427 25.25 -29.42 -7.48
N ILE A 428 23.97 -29.11 -7.69
CA ILE A 428 22.95 -30.10 -8.10
C ILE A 428 23.27 -30.71 -9.47
N LEU A 429 23.72 -29.90 -10.44
CA LEU A 429 24.11 -30.39 -11.77
C LEU A 429 25.31 -31.35 -11.69
N SER A 430 26.33 -31.03 -10.88
CA SER A 430 27.50 -31.91 -10.71
C SER A 430 27.13 -33.28 -10.12
N GLN A 431 26.24 -33.31 -9.13
CA GLN A 431 25.74 -34.54 -8.50
C GLN A 431 24.93 -35.39 -9.48
N HIS A 432 24.10 -34.78 -10.32
CA HIS A 432 23.32 -35.50 -11.33
C HIS A 432 24.16 -36.05 -12.48
N CYS A 433 25.27 -35.38 -12.86
CA CYS A 433 26.20 -35.90 -13.85
C CYS A 433 26.93 -37.17 -13.35
N THR A 434 27.15 -37.32 -12.04
CA THR A 434 27.75 -38.53 -11.46
C THR A 434 26.81 -39.74 -11.34
N SER A 435 25.53 -39.62 -11.71
CA SER A 435 24.50 -40.64 -11.41
C SER A 435 23.87 -41.32 -12.64
N GLN A 436 24.47 -41.25 -13.84
CA GLN A 436 23.95 -41.95 -15.03
C GLN A 436 24.82 -43.16 -15.45
N PRO A 437 24.22 -44.35 -15.71
CA PRO A 437 24.93 -45.49 -16.29
C PRO A 437 25.31 -45.23 -17.76
N SER A 438 26.47 -45.74 -18.19
CA SER A 438 26.92 -45.67 -19.58
C SER A 438 26.19 -46.70 -20.47
N PRO A 439 25.64 -46.29 -21.63
CA PRO A 439 25.20 -47.24 -22.67
C PRO A 439 26.38 -48.05 -23.22
N GLN A 440 26.17 -49.34 -23.48
CA GLN A 440 27.17 -50.22 -24.06
C GLN A 440 27.38 -49.94 -25.56
N GLY A 441 28.60 -50.12 -26.05
CA GLY A 441 28.98 -49.72 -27.41
C GLY A 441 28.61 -50.72 -28.51
N GLY A 442 28.25 -50.18 -29.68
CA GLY A 442 28.26 -50.89 -30.96
C GLY A 442 29.29 -50.22 -31.90
N ASN A 443 30.20 -51.00 -32.48
CA ASN A 443 31.30 -50.47 -33.30
C ASN A 443 30.89 -50.18 -34.75
N LEU A 444 31.40 -49.09 -35.33
CA LEU A 444 32.32 -49.09 -36.49
C LEU A 444 32.75 -47.66 -36.91
N ILE A 445 33.94 -47.54 -37.51
CA ILE A 445 34.70 -46.30 -37.88
C ILE A 445 35.77 -46.67 -38.93
N PRO A 446 36.55 -45.76 -39.56
CA PRO A 446 36.54 -44.28 -39.61
C PRO A 446 36.31 -43.76 -41.07
N GLN A 447 36.61 -42.55 -41.58
CA GLN A 447 37.25 -41.30 -41.09
C GLN A 447 36.45 -40.08 -41.67
N THR A 448 36.90 -38.97 -42.29
CA THR A 448 38.21 -38.40 -42.72
C THR A 448 38.19 -36.86 -42.61
N ARG A 449 39.08 -36.33 -41.76
CA ARG A 449 39.83 -35.03 -41.80
C ARG A 449 39.25 -33.77 -42.48
N GLY A 450 39.21 -32.67 -41.70
CA GLY A 450 39.35 -31.27 -42.18
C GLY A 450 40.84 -30.86 -42.33
N PRO A 451 41.33 -29.65 -41.93
CA PRO A 451 40.76 -28.73 -40.91
C PRO A 451 40.97 -27.19 -41.08
N ARG A 452 40.36 -26.39 -40.16
CA ARG A 452 40.76 -25.04 -39.62
C ARG A 452 40.79 -23.82 -40.60
N ALA A 453 40.40 -22.57 -40.26
CA ALA A 453 40.44 -21.72 -39.04
C ALA A 453 41.80 -20.98 -38.83
N LEU A 454 41.93 -19.72 -38.36
CA LEU A 454 41.00 -18.56 -38.08
C LEU A 454 41.87 -17.31 -37.71
N ALA A 455 41.27 -16.10 -37.66
CA ALA A 455 41.69 -14.90 -36.90
C ALA A 455 42.58 -13.78 -37.53
N LYS A 456 42.21 -12.52 -37.19
CA LYS A 456 43.05 -11.32 -36.88
C LYS A 456 43.90 -10.65 -38.01
N GLU A 457 44.20 -9.35 -38.02
CA GLU A 457 43.59 -8.12 -37.42
C GLU A 457 44.26 -6.83 -37.98
N LEU A 458 43.65 -5.66 -37.74
CA LEU A 458 44.26 -4.30 -37.59
C LEU A 458 44.96 -3.52 -38.75
N SER A 459 44.33 -2.39 -39.10
CA SER A 459 44.85 -1.00 -39.24
C SER A 459 45.79 -0.49 -40.38
N PHE A 460 45.24 0.47 -41.17
CA PHE A 460 45.76 1.81 -41.61
C PHE A 460 47.14 1.99 -42.30
N PRO A 461 47.28 2.90 -43.31
CA PRO A 461 47.15 4.39 -43.24
C PRO A 461 46.14 5.00 -44.27
N SER A 462 45.37 6.10 -44.01
CA SER A 462 45.67 7.56 -44.09
C SER A 462 46.05 8.10 -45.50
N VAL A 463 45.78 9.35 -45.95
CA VAL A 463 45.66 10.69 -45.30
C VAL A 463 44.60 11.59 -46.03
N SER A 464 44.25 12.76 -45.44
CA SER A 464 43.48 13.93 -45.96
C SER A 464 41.96 13.76 -46.27
N GLY A 465 41.11 14.80 -46.31
CA GLY A 465 41.30 16.27 -46.10
C GLY A 465 41.20 17.11 -47.40
N ALA A 466 40.79 18.39 -47.41
CA ALA A 466 40.25 19.28 -46.34
C ALA A 466 39.60 20.56 -46.95
N GLY A 467 38.85 21.35 -46.17
CA GLY A 467 38.28 22.67 -46.53
C GLY A 467 37.01 23.05 -45.73
N ASP A 468 36.79 24.34 -45.44
CA ASP A 468 35.85 24.83 -44.39
C ASP A 468 34.72 25.78 -44.87
N ASP A 469 33.52 25.66 -44.25
CA ASP A 469 32.50 26.69 -43.86
C ASP A 469 32.00 27.81 -44.86
N PRO A 470 31.03 28.70 -44.53
CA PRO A 470 29.79 28.59 -43.72
C PRO A 470 28.50 29.11 -44.46
N ASP A 471 27.35 29.06 -43.75
CA ASP A 471 26.19 29.98 -43.78
C ASP A 471 25.39 30.33 -45.08
N GLN A 472 24.07 30.07 -45.07
CA GLN A 472 23.07 31.15 -44.88
C GLN A 472 21.57 30.73 -44.82
N ALA A 473 20.93 31.09 -43.70
CA ALA A 473 19.72 31.92 -43.58
C ALA A 473 18.30 31.50 -44.09
N ARG A 474 17.33 31.71 -43.17
CA ARG A 474 15.89 32.05 -43.36
C ARG A 474 14.93 30.90 -43.79
N LYS A 475 13.64 30.92 -43.45
CA LYS A 475 12.79 32.01 -42.88
C LYS A 475 11.67 31.45 -41.97
N ILE A 476 11.28 32.22 -40.95
CA ILE A 476 10.10 31.97 -40.10
C ILE A 476 8.83 32.54 -40.78
N ILE A 477 7.67 31.89 -40.62
CA ILE A 477 6.34 32.50 -40.33
C ILE A 477 5.30 31.40 -40.02
N LYS A 478 4.46 31.63 -38.99
CA LYS A 478 3.26 30.83 -38.67
C LYS A 478 2.02 31.51 -39.27
N GLN A 479 0.97 30.75 -39.63
CA GLN A 479 -0.44 31.12 -39.37
C GLN A 479 -1.40 29.90 -39.55
N PRO A 480 -2.70 29.94 -39.15
CA PRO A 480 -3.16 28.99 -38.12
C PRO A 480 -4.47 28.22 -38.55
N PRO A 481 -5.42 27.80 -37.66
CA PRO A 481 -6.34 26.69 -37.97
C PRO A 481 -7.67 27.10 -38.64
N HIS A 482 -8.46 26.10 -39.02
CA HIS A 482 -9.87 26.25 -39.38
C HIS A 482 -10.80 25.37 -38.53
N VAL A 483 -12.00 25.89 -38.26
CA VAL A 483 -13.17 25.21 -37.68
C VAL A 483 -14.25 25.19 -38.77
N GLY A 484 -15.03 24.11 -38.91
CA GLY A 484 -16.08 24.04 -39.94
C GLY A 484 -16.88 22.74 -39.97
N ALA A 485 -18.15 22.82 -39.59
CA ALA A 485 -19.05 21.72 -39.30
C ALA A 485 -19.65 20.93 -40.50
N SER A 486 -19.99 19.67 -40.22
CA SER A 486 -21.30 19.01 -40.49
C SER A 486 -21.81 18.67 -41.91
N SER A 487 -21.99 17.35 -42.13
CA SER A 487 -23.28 16.67 -42.44
C SER A 487 -23.63 16.17 -43.87
N VAL A 488 -24.59 15.22 -43.85
CA VAL A 488 -25.45 14.63 -44.91
C VAL A 488 -24.94 13.38 -45.66
N ARG A 489 -25.88 12.45 -45.86
CA ARG A 489 -25.76 11.04 -46.28
C ARG A 489 -25.73 10.85 -47.81
N GLY A 490 -25.28 9.67 -48.25
CA GLY A 490 -25.62 9.08 -49.56
C GLY A 490 -25.32 7.57 -49.55
N GLU A 491 -26.29 6.74 -49.97
CA GLU A 491 -26.19 5.27 -49.98
C GLU A 491 -25.82 4.74 -51.38
N GLY A 492 -25.18 3.56 -51.47
CA GLY A 492 -24.94 2.87 -52.75
C GLY A 492 -24.03 1.65 -52.63
N SER A 493 -24.59 0.44 -52.72
CA SER A 493 -23.87 -0.84 -52.56
C SER A 493 -23.91 -1.70 -53.83
N ARG A 494 -22.75 -2.31 -54.17
CA ARG A 494 -22.51 -3.67 -54.74
C ARG A 494 -21.07 -3.73 -55.28
N HIS A 495 -20.14 -4.58 -54.82
CA HIS A 495 -20.05 -6.07 -54.79
C HIS A 495 -19.63 -6.76 -56.10
N LEU A 496 -18.34 -7.16 -56.14
CA LEU A 496 -17.77 -8.47 -56.54
C LEU A 496 -16.29 -8.42 -56.05
N GLU A 497 -15.75 -9.29 -55.19
CA GLU A 497 -15.53 -10.77 -55.27
C GLU A 497 -14.48 -11.17 -56.33
N THR A 498 -13.64 -12.21 -56.16
CA THR A 498 -13.64 -13.35 -55.19
C THR A 498 -12.21 -13.90 -54.93
N LEU A 499 -12.13 -15.09 -54.27
CA LEU A 499 -11.03 -16.11 -54.24
C LEU A 499 -10.05 -16.03 -53.04
N LEU A 500 -9.79 -17.06 -52.21
CA LEU A 500 -10.39 -18.39 -51.89
C LEU A 500 -10.12 -18.64 -50.36
N ASP A 501 -10.92 -19.29 -49.48
CA ASP A 501 -11.86 -20.44 -49.52
C ASP A 501 -11.16 -21.83 -49.40
N PRO A 502 -11.73 -22.90 -48.78
CA PRO A 502 -12.56 -23.03 -47.55
C PRO A 502 -12.13 -24.20 -46.60
N LEU A 503 -12.93 -24.58 -45.59
CA LEU A 503 -13.54 -25.94 -45.44
C LEU A 503 -14.34 -26.19 -44.12
N ASP A 504 -15.64 -26.47 -44.30
CA ASP A 504 -16.59 -27.41 -43.64
C ASP A 504 -16.87 -27.49 -42.11
N ASP A 505 -18.17 -27.55 -41.81
CA ASP A 505 -18.84 -27.96 -40.55
C ASP A 505 -19.02 -29.50 -40.43
N CYS A 506 -19.20 -30.03 -39.21
CA CYS A 506 -20.36 -30.92 -38.90
C CYS A 506 -20.56 -31.30 -37.42
N PHE A 507 -21.84 -31.56 -37.12
CA PHE A 507 -22.51 -32.11 -35.93
C PHE A 507 -21.99 -33.52 -35.48
N SER A 508 -22.35 -34.12 -34.33
CA SER A 508 -23.31 -33.77 -33.26
C SER A 508 -23.02 -34.45 -31.90
N GLU A 509 -23.93 -34.24 -30.94
CA GLU A 509 -24.05 -34.83 -29.60
C GLU A 509 -23.85 -36.36 -29.47
N GLU A 510 -23.39 -36.81 -28.29
CA GLU A 510 -24.11 -37.83 -27.52
C GLU A 510 -23.82 -37.69 -26.02
N ALA A 511 -24.75 -38.10 -25.15
CA ALA A 511 -24.66 -37.95 -23.69
C ALA A 511 -24.87 -39.29 -22.98
N SER A 512 -24.28 -39.45 -21.79
CA SER A 512 -24.62 -40.56 -20.88
C SER A 512 -24.59 -40.16 -19.42
N ASP A 513 -25.69 -40.45 -18.74
CA ASP A 513 -25.83 -40.44 -17.28
C ASP A 513 -24.94 -41.53 -16.66
N LEU A 514 -24.37 -41.29 -15.48
CA LEU A 514 -24.23 -42.37 -14.50
C LEU A 514 -24.21 -41.84 -13.06
N THR A 515 -25.00 -42.49 -12.22
CA THR A 515 -25.45 -41.92 -10.94
C THR A 515 -24.62 -42.36 -9.74
N LYS A 516 -24.61 -41.52 -8.69
CA LYS A 516 -24.49 -41.87 -7.26
C LYS A 516 -23.25 -42.66 -6.83
N HIS A 517 -22.56 -42.13 -5.81
CA HIS A 517 -22.30 -42.96 -4.63
C HIS A 517 -22.60 -42.20 -3.33
N LYS A 518 -23.03 -42.94 -2.30
CA LYS A 518 -23.53 -42.40 -1.02
C LYS A 518 -22.44 -42.37 0.07
N LEU A 519 -22.59 -41.39 0.97
CA LEU A 519 -22.41 -41.47 2.43
C LEU A 519 -21.80 -42.75 3.03
N SER A 520 -20.76 -42.59 3.87
CA SER A 520 -20.76 -42.92 5.32
C SER A 520 -19.31 -42.88 5.85
N SER A 521 -18.95 -42.06 6.84
CA SER A 521 -19.19 -42.13 8.31
C SER A 521 -18.03 -42.81 9.07
N PHE A 522 -18.13 -42.90 10.41
CA PHE A 522 -17.09 -43.26 11.41
C PHE A 522 -16.10 -42.13 11.74
N LEU A 523 -16.35 -41.31 12.78
CA LEU A 523 -16.28 -41.57 14.25
C LEU A 523 -14.83 -41.73 14.74
N PHE A 524 -14.24 -40.75 15.46
CA PHE A 524 -14.44 -40.31 16.87
C PHE A 524 -13.57 -41.09 17.89
N ASN A 525 -12.96 -40.34 18.83
CA ASN A 525 -12.32 -40.81 20.08
C ASN A 525 -10.98 -41.58 19.92
N TYR A 526 -10.03 -41.59 20.88
CA TYR A 526 -9.97 -40.98 22.22
C TYR A 526 -8.50 -40.80 22.72
N LEU A 527 -8.32 -40.03 23.81
CA LEU A 527 -7.37 -40.16 24.96
C LEU A 527 -6.03 -40.94 24.85
N SER A 528 -4.95 -40.68 25.61
CA SER A 528 -4.52 -39.65 26.59
C SER A 528 -3.10 -40.01 27.14
N VAL A 529 -2.53 -39.22 28.08
CA VAL A 529 -1.33 -39.49 28.94
C VAL A 529 0.03 -39.68 28.19
N GLN A 530 1.22 -39.23 28.62
CA GLN A 530 1.79 -39.08 29.97
C GLN A 530 2.82 -37.93 30.13
N ASN A 531 3.05 -37.52 31.38
CA ASN A 531 4.25 -36.79 31.82
C ASN A 531 5.51 -37.67 31.81
N LYS A 532 6.67 -37.13 31.40
CA LYS A 532 8.00 -37.56 31.90
C LYS A 532 8.98 -36.38 32.07
N LYS A 533 9.77 -36.39 33.16
CA LYS A 533 10.97 -35.58 33.40
C LYS A 533 12.17 -36.49 33.58
N ALA A 534 13.27 -36.26 32.85
CA ALA A 534 14.63 -36.80 33.06
C ALA A 534 15.55 -36.21 31.96
N VAL A 535 16.89 -36.07 32.06
CA VAL A 535 17.88 -36.10 33.18
C VAL A 535 19.15 -35.34 32.68
N ARG A 536 20.12 -35.01 33.56
CA ARG A 536 21.42 -34.40 33.20
C ARG A 536 22.57 -35.43 33.10
N SER A 537 23.50 -35.23 32.16
CA SER A 537 24.91 -35.72 32.13
C SER A 537 25.66 -34.81 31.13
N LEU A 538 26.82 -34.17 31.39
CA LEU A 538 28.18 -34.69 31.70
C LEU A 538 28.73 -35.58 30.57
N SER A 539 29.97 -35.41 30.06
CA SER A 539 31.06 -34.45 30.35
C SER A 539 32.13 -34.49 29.23
N CYS A 540 32.98 -33.44 29.08
CA CYS A 540 34.36 -33.59 28.59
C CYS A 540 35.23 -32.31 28.78
N ASN A 541 36.25 -32.39 29.63
CA ASN A 541 37.49 -31.57 29.62
C ASN A 541 38.65 -32.51 29.13
N SER A 542 39.92 -32.15 28.92
CA SER A 542 40.74 -31.11 29.55
C SER A 542 42.05 -30.75 28.81
N VAL A 543 42.63 -29.63 29.26
CA VAL A 543 44.00 -29.07 29.12
C VAL A 543 45.17 -30.09 29.16
N PRO A 544 46.38 -29.72 28.69
CA PRO A 544 47.49 -29.42 29.64
C PRO A 544 48.46 -28.28 29.20
N VAL A 545 49.43 -27.74 29.98
CA VAL A 545 49.66 -27.54 31.44
C VAL A 545 50.84 -26.55 31.62
N GLY A 546 50.87 -25.76 32.71
CA GLY A 546 52.12 -25.40 33.43
C GLY A 546 52.44 -23.91 33.64
N ASP A 547 53.09 -23.48 34.73
CA ASP A 547 53.31 -24.15 36.04
C ASP A 547 53.75 -23.14 37.16
N GLN A 548 53.70 -23.58 38.43
CA GLN A 548 54.37 -23.05 39.65
C GLN A 548 53.74 -21.89 40.49
N LYS A 549 54.21 -21.80 41.75
CA LYS A 549 53.64 -21.19 42.99
C LYS A 549 54.59 -20.08 43.55
N PRO A 550 54.42 -19.51 44.77
CA PRO A 550 53.32 -18.70 45.35
C PRO A 550 53.79 -17.33 45.97
N LEU A 551 52.92 -16.68 46.77
CA LEU A 551 53.08 -15.49 47.67
C LEU A 551 54.37 -15.46 48.55
N PRO A 552 54.83 -14.31 49.17
CA PRO A 552 54.01 -13.17 49.69
C PRO A 552 54.61 -11.71 49.71
N THR A 553 53.83 -10.77 50.29
CA THR A 553 54.18 -9.49 51.00
C THR A 553 54.81 -8.26 50.31
N ASP A 554 54.25 -7.08 50.66
CA ASP A 554 54.76 -5.69 50.74
C ASP A 554 55.65 -5.06 49.64
N GLY A 555 55.41 -3.76 49.37
CA GLY A 555 56.29 -2.91 48.57
C GLY A 555 55.60 -1.69 47.94
N SER A 556 56.09 -0.48 48.22
CA SER A 556 55.45 0.78 47.84
C SER A 556 56.08 1.48 46.60
N VAL A 557 55.27 2.33 45.93
CA VAL A 557 55.68 3.58 45.22
C VAL A 557 56.29 3.49 43.78
N LYS A 558 55.51 4.02 42.81
CA LYS A 558 55.89 4.71 41.54
C LYS A 558 56.62 3.87 40.45
N ASN A 559 56.52 4.17 39.14
CA ASN A 559 55.80 5.23 38.41
C ASN A 559 55.47 4.81 36.95
N GLY A 560 54.42 5.40 36.35
CA GLY A 560 54.28 5.53 34.89
C GLY A 560 53.15 4.73 34.21
N GLY A 561 52.43 5.38 33.28
CA GLY A 561 51.55 4.74 32.28
C GLY A 561 50.04 5.06 32.38
N SER A 562 49.57 5.94 31.48
CA SER A 562 48.15 6.23 31.14
C SER A 562 47.21 6.75 32.24
N CYS A 563 46.68 7.96 32.06
CA CYS A 563 45.69 8.56 32.95
C CYS A 563 44.26 8.24 32.50
N ARG A 564 43.35 7.95 33.44
CA ARG A 564 41.93 7.69 33.16
C ARG A 564 41.11 8.98 33.17
N VAL A 565 40.14 9.06 32.25
CA VAL A 565 38.83 9.65 32.55
C VAL A 565 37.76 8.59 32.27
N ARG A 566 36.92 8.29 33.26
CA ARG A 566 35.77 7.38 33.13
C ARG A 566 34.52 8.24 33.01
N ILE A 567 33.83 8.19 31.87
CA ILE A 567 32.60 8.97 31.64
C ILE A 567 31.35 8.28 32.25
N PHE A 568 31.45 7.00 32.63
CA PHE A 568 30.35 6.23 33.22
C PHE A 568 30.53 5.95 34.72
N SER A 569 30.35 6.98 35.56
CA SER A 569 30.22 6.83 37.02
C SER A 569 29.29 7.87 37.67
N ARG A 570 28.14 8.13 37.03
CA ARG A 570 26.96 8.82 37.62
C ARG A 570 25.64 8.29 37.03
N PHE A 571 25.28 7.05 37.38
CA PHE A 571 23.92 6.52 37.25
C PHE A 571 23.59 5.72 38.51
N PRO A 572 22.43 5.92 39.18
CA PRO A 572 22.08 5.18 40.40
C PRO A 572 21.72 3.70 40.16
N GLU A 573 22.11 2.83 41.10
CA GLU A 573 21.93 1.37 41.03
C GLU A 573 20.51 0.87 41.37
N GLU A 574 19.45 1.61 41.01
CA GLU A 574 18.05 1.15 41.17
C GLU A 574 17.33 0.81 39.86
N MET A 575 17.96 0.98 38.69
CA MET A 575 17.32 0.70 37.39
C MET A 575 17.46 -0.75 36.87
N MET A 576 17.71 -1.73 37.76
CA MET A 576 17.64 -3.16 37.43
C MET A 576 17.19 -4.02 38.64
N MET A 577 15.88 -4.14 38.90
CA MET A 577 15.29 -5.25 39.70
C MET A 577 13.73 -5.29 39.65
N LEU A 578 13.15 -5.60 38.48
CA LEU A 578 11.68 -5.79 38.36
C LEU A 578 11.21 -7.08 39.05
N LYS A 579 10.82 -6.98 40.33
CA LYS A 579 10.29 -8.10 41.13
C LYS A 579 8.98 -8.63 40.54
N LYS A 580 8.83 -9.96 40.49
CA LYS A 580 7.65 -10.69 39.93
C LYS A 580 6.29 -10.35 40.55
N SER A 581 6.25 -9.61 41.67
CA SER A 581 5.02 -9.06 42.25
C SER A 581 4.39 -7.93 41.40
N ALA A 582 5.17 -7.21 40.59
CA ALA A 582 4.66 -6.12 39.73
C ALA A 582 3.64 -6.61 38.69
N PHE A 583 3.89 -7.79 38.10
CA PHE A 583 3.06 -8.38 37.04
C PHE A 583 1.63 -8.80 37.47
N ARG A 584 1.29 -8.72 38.76
CA ARG A 584 -0.09 -8.96 39.25
C ARG A 584 -0.91 -7.70 39.51
N LYS A 585 -0.38 -6.49 39.25
CA LYS A 585 -1.14 -5.22 39.33
C LYS A 585 -1.31 -4.49 37.99
N LEU A 586 -0.67 -4.95 36.91
CA LEU A 586 -0.67 -4.30 35.60
C LEU A 586 -1.80 -4.76 34.64
N ILE A 587 -3.00 -5.04 35.17
CA ILE A 587 -4.18 -5.45 34.38
C ILE A 587 -5.36 -4.47 34.59
N LYS A 588 -5.07 -3.16 34.58
CA LYS A 588 -6.05 -2.05 34.55
C LYS A 588 -5.47 -0.77 33.94
N PHE A 589 -5.12 -0.79 32.65
CA PHE A 589 -4.88 0.44 31.88
C PHE A 589 -5.31 0.30 30.40
N TYR A 590 -6.62 0.33 30.19
CA TYR A 590 -7.25 0.98 29.03
C TYR A 590 -8.31 1.92 29.59
N SER A 591 -7.85 3.03 30.17
CA SER A 591 -8.71 4.13 30.60
C SER A 591 -8.78 5.16 29.47
N VAL A 592 -9.98 5.32 28.91
CA VAL A 592 -10.35 6.44 28.01
C VAL A 592 -9.88 7.76 28.64
N PRO A 593 -9.43 8.78 27.87
CA PRO A 593 -9.18 10.11 28.41
C PRO A 593 -10.41 10.60 29.17
N ASN A 594 -10.28 10.73 30.49
CA ASN A 594 -11.37 11.13 31.36
C ASN A 594 -11.55 12.64 31.24
N PHE A 595 -12.47 13.06 30.36
CA PHE A 595 -12.91 14.45 30.29
C PHE A 595 -13.32 14.90 31.70
N PRO A 596 -12.72 15.97 32.25
CA PRO A 596 -12.99 16.35 33.64
C PRO A 596 -14.44 16.80 33.79
N GLU A 597 -15.15 16.16 34.72
CA GLU A 597 -16.50 16.59 35.12
C GLU A 597 -16.47 18.06 35.53
N CYS A 598 -17.52 18.81 35.17
CA CYS A 598 -17.61 20.24 35.41
C CYS A 598 -17.47 20.60 36.90
N SER A 599 -16.26 21.03 37.27
CA SER A 599 -15.92 21.59 38.57
C SER A 599 -15.28 22.96 38.36
N SER A 600 -16.00 24.01 38.74
CA SER A 600 -15.66 25.41 38.44
C SER A 600 -14.56 25.94 39.35
N GLN A 601 -13.30 25.81 38.93
CA GLN A 601 -12.17 26.57 39.51
C GLN A 601 -11.75 27.73 38.60
N CYS A 602 -12.68 28.67 38.39
CA CYS A 602 -12.35 30.01 37.90
C CYS A 602 -11.55 30.75 38.99
N GLY A 603 -10.25 30.91 38.79
CA GLY A 603 -9.35 31.65 39.70
C GLY A 603 -9.39 33.17 39.56
N LEU A 604 -10.40 33.75 38.87
CA LEU A 604 -10.48 35.17 38.57
C LEU A 604 -11.76 35.79 39.16
N GLN A 605 -11.60 36.63 40.18
CA GLN A 605 -12.68 37.47 40.69
C GLN A 605 -12.93 38.66 39.74
N LEU A 606 -14.00 38.57 38.95
CA LEU A 606 -14.68 39.73 38.38
C LEU A 606 -16.20 39.62 38.67
N PRO A 607 -16.88 40.69 39.10
CA PRO A 607 -18.26 40.63 39.56
C PRO A 607 -19.31 40.78 38.44
N CYS A 608 -20.58 40.68 38.83
CA CYS A 608 -21.80 41.03 38.07
C CYS A 608 -22.41 39.95 37.13
N CYS A 609 -23.17 39.07 37.78
CA CYS A 609 -24.43 38.45 37.30
C CYS A 609 -25.42 39.44 36.62
N PRO A 610 -26.57 38.95 36.08
CA PRO A 610 -26.84 37.66 35.44
C PRO A 610 -27.73 37.78 34.17
N LEU A 611 -28.02 36.66 33.48
CA LEU A 611 -29.38 36.37 33.01
C LEU A 611 -29.54 34.88 32.66
N GLN A 612 -30.59 34.24 33.17
CA GLN A 612 -31.05 32.93 32.74
C GLN A 612 -32.11 33.12 31.63
N ALA A 613 -32.10 32.24 30.63
CA ALA A 613 -33.23 32.03 29.74
C ALA A 613 -33.49 30.52 29.66
N THR A 614 -34.61 30.08 30.22
CA THR A 614 -35.07 28.69 30.17
C THR A 614 -36.03 28.49 29.01
N VAL A 615 -35.75 27.50 28.14
CA VAL A 615 -36.60 26.34 27.79
C VAL A 615 -35.82 25.49 26.79
#